data_AF-A0A6C0TIS6-F1
#
_entry.id   AF-A0A6C0TIS6-F1
#
_cell.length_a   1.000
_cell.length_b   1.000
_cell.length_c   1.000
_cell.angle_alpha   90.00
_cell.angle_beta   90.00
_cell.angle_gamma   90.00
#
_symmetry.space_group_name_H-M   'P 1'
#
loop_
_entity.id
_entity.type
_entity.pdbx_description
1 polymer ?
#
loop_
_entity_poly.entity_id
_entity_poly.type
_entity_poly.pdbx_seq_one_letter_code
_entity_poly.pdbx_strand_id
1 'polypeptide(L)'
;EGEFVYALYVAVTHSDFMNDVVLPPLYEVTPHMFTNSEVLDRAYTAKMTQTPGKFEMSFTGSKNNKEQRVAYFGEDIGMNSHHVHWHMDFPFWWHGDEIDRKGELFFWAHHQLTVRFDAERLSNYLSPADELYWDRAIKEGFAPHTNYKYGGEFPTRPDNKNFEDVDGVARIRDMKEMESRIRDAIAHGYVDKADGSHVDIDNDHGIDTLSAAIDSSTSSVNPSYYGSLHN
;
A
#
# COMPACT_ATOMS: atom_id res chain seq x y z
N GLU A 1 6.35 2.85 -19.61
CA GLU A 1 7.37 3.58 -18.80
C GLU A 1 7.31 3.21 -17.32
N GLY A 2 6.13 3.05 -16.70
CA GLY A 2 6.02 2.66 -15.28
C GLY A 2 6.77 1.38 -14.93
N GLU A 3 6.60 0.30 -15.71
CA GLU A 3 7.33 -0.97 -15.53
C GLU A 3 8.85 -0.78 -15.57
N PHE A 4 9.35 0.06 -16.47
CA PHE A 4 10.78 0.35 -16.59
C PHE A 4 11.32 1.08 -15.36
N VAL A 5 10.61 2.12 -14.89
CA VAL A 5 11.01 2.86 -13.68
C VAL A 5 11.03 1.94 -12.48
N TYR A 6 9.98 1.14 -12.29
CA TYR A 6 9.91 0.17 -11.20
C TYR A 6 11.07 -0.84 -11.24
N ALA A 7 11.26 -1.51 -12.39
CA ALA A 7 12.32 -2.51 -12.55
C ALA A 7 13.71 -1.91 -12.34
N LEU A 8 13.96 -0.69 -12.80
CA LEU A 8 15.25 -0.01 -12.60
C LEU A 8 15.50 0.29 -11.13
N TYR A 9 14.51 0.81 -10.39
CA TYR A 9 14.67 1.13 -8.97
C TYR A 9 14.95 -0.12 -8.15
N VAL A 10 14.18 -1.19 -8.36
CA VAL A 10 14.40 -2.45 -7.65
C VAL A 10 15.74 -3.09 -8.05
N ALA A 11 16.11 -3.05 -9.33
CA ALA A 11 17.41 -3.57 -9.78
C ALA A 11 18.61 -2.82 -9.19
N VAL A 12 18.52 -1.50 -9.02
CA VAL A 12 19.57 -0.72 -8.35
C VAL A 12 19.61 -1.07 -6.86
N THR A 13 18.45 -1.16 -6.21
CA THR A 13 18.32 -1.42 -4.77
C THR A 13 18.90 -2.77 -4.35
N HIS A 14 18.72 -3.80 -5.18
CA HIS A 14 19.13 -5.18 -4.87
C HIS A 14 20.40 -5.65 -5.59
N SER A 15 21.13 -4.75 -6.25
CA SER A 15 22.37 -5.11 -6.97
C SER A 15 23.60 -4.74 -6.17
N ASP A 16 24.44 -5.74 -5.86
CA ASP A 16 25.75 -5.55 -5.21
C ASP A 16 26.66 -4.54 -5.94
N PHE A 17 26.46 -4.36 -7.25
CA PHE A 17 27.26 -3.43 -8.05
C PHE A 17 26.82 -1.97 -7.91
N MET A 18 25.66 -1.71 -7.30
CA MET A 18 25.02 -0.39 -7.28
C MET A 18 24.75 0.15 -5.87
N ASN A 19 25.37 -0.43 -4.84
CA ASN A 19 25.16 -0.08 -3.42
C ASN A 19 25.31 1.42 -3.08
N ASP A 20 26.13 2.17 -3.84
CA ASP A 20 26.37 3.61 -3.61
C ASP A 20 25.55 4.53 -4.55
N VAL A 21 24.65 3.96 -5.36
CA VAL A 21 23.82 4.74 -6.28
C VAL A 21 22.63 5.32 -5.53
N VAL A 22 22.57 6.65 -5.49
CA VAL A 22 21.40 7.37 -4.98
C VAL A 22 20.39 7.53 -6.10
N LEU A 23 19.25 6.84 -5.96
CA LEU A 23 18.13 7.00 -6.88
C LEU A 23 17.48 8.39 -6.70
N PRO A 24 17.05 9.05 -7.78
CA PRO A 24 16.27 10.27 -7.66
C PRO A 24 14.93 9.97 -6.97
N PRO A 25 14.32 10.96 -6.31
CA PRO A 25 13.03 10.74 -5.70
C PRO A 25 11.93 10.52 -6.75
N LEU A 26 11.06 9.55 -6.51
CA LEU A 26 9.97 9.21 -7.43
C LEU A 26 9.01 10.38 -7.69
N TYR A 27 8.83 11.30 -6.73
CA TYR A 27 8.02 12.50 -6.93
C TYR A 27 8.62 13.50 -7.94
N GLU A 28 9.89 13.36 -8.33
CA GLU A 28 10.51 14.10 -9.44
C GLU A 28 10.53 13.30 -10.75
N VAL A 29 10.59 11.96 -10.67
CA VAL A 29 10.60 11.07 -11.85
C VAL A 29 9.19 10.86 -12.43
N THR A 30 8.21 10.65 -11.57
CA THR A 30 6.78 10.45 -11.91
C THR A 30 5.89 11.37 -11.08
N PRO A 31 6.00 12.71 -11.23
CA PRO A 31 5.29 13.69 -10.40
C PRO A 31 3.76 13.54 -10.40
N HIS A 32 3.19 12.97 -11.46
CA HIS A 32 1.76 12.62 -11.58
C HIS A 32 1.23 11.74 -10.46
N MET A 33 2.09 10.93 -9.83
CA MET A 33 1.71 10.03 -8.73
C MET A 33 1.72 10.72 -7.36
N PHE A 34 2.24 11.96 -7.27
CA PHE A 34 2.46 12.68 -6.01
C PHE A 34 1.89 14.11 -6.03
N THR A 35 1.26 14.52 -7.14
CA THR A 35 0.81 15.90 -7.36
C THR A 35 -0.64 15.90 -7.79
N ASN A 36 -1.45 16.79 -7.20
CA ASN A 36 -2.85 16.94 -7.59
C ASN A 36 -3.00 17.50 -9.02
N SER A 37 -4.14 17.23 -9.63
CA SER A 37 -4.44 17.59 -11.02
C SER A 37 -4.37 19.10 -11.27
N GLU A 38 -4.80 19.92 -10.31
CA GLU A 38 -4.77 21.38 -10.43
C GLU A 38 -3.33 21.91 -10.60
N VAL A 39 -2.39 21.44 -9.78
CA VAL A 39 -0.99 21.84 -9.86
C VAL A 39 -0.34 21.31 -11.14
N LEU A 40 -0.69 20.09 -11.57
CA LEU A 40 -0.22 19.54 -12.84
C LEU A 40 -0.69 20.36 -14.04
N ASP A 41 -1.94 20.81 -14.06
CA ASP A 41 -2.48 21.65 -15.14
C ASP A 41 -1.80 23.03 -15.19
N ARG A 42 -1.48 23.60 -14.02
CA ARG A 42 -0.66 24.83 -13.93
C ARG A 42 0.76 24.58 -14.46
N ALA A 43 1.36 23.44 -14.16
CA ALA A 43 2.67 23.06 -14.69
C ALA A 43 2.65 22.87 -16.22
N TYR A 44 1.59 22.26 -16.76
CA TYR A 44 1.38 22.17 -18.20
C TYR A 44 1.23 23.55 -18.84
N THR A 45 0.48 24.46 -18.20
CA THR A 45 0.30 25.84 -18.66
C THR A 45 1.63 26.60 -18.69
N ALA A 46 2.45 26.48 -17.63
CA ALA A 46 3.80 27.04 -17.59
C ALA A 46 4.69 26.50 -18.72
N LYS A 47 4.61 25.19 -19.01
CA LYS A 47 5.36 24.59 -20.12
C LYS A 47 4.90 25.10 -21.48
N MET A 48 3.59 25.23 -21.70
CA MET A 48 3.00 25.74 -22.94
C MET A 48 3.29 27.23 -23.18
N THR A 49 3.40 28.02 -22.12
CA THR A 49 3.70 29.46 -22.17
C THR A 49 5.19 29.78 -22.00
N GLN A 50 6.04 28.76 -21.84
CA GLN A 50 7.48 28.87 -21.58
C GLN A 50 7.82 29.83 -20.42
N THR A 51 6.93 29.92 -19.43
CA THR A 51 7.08 30.80 -18.28
C THR A 51 7.27 29.94 -17.03
N PRO A 52 8.47 29.90 -16.43
CA PRO A 52 8.70 29.18 -15.18
C PRO A 52 7.75 29.65 -14.09
N GLY A 53 7.29 28.72 -13.26
CA GLY A 53 6.37 29.01 -12.17
C GLY A 53 6.65 28.13 -10.95
N LYS A 54 6.26 28.62 -9.78
CA LYS A 54 6.17 27.85 -8.54
C LYS A 54 4.71 27.84 -8.13
N PHE A 55 4.17 26.67 -7.88
CA PHE A 55 2.76 26.47 -7.59
C PHE A 55 2.60 25.88 -6.20
N GLU A 56 1.72 26.46 -5.41
CA GLU A 56 1.35 25.92 -4.10
C GLU A 56 0.35 24.80 -4.30
N MET A 57 0.63 23.65 -3.68
CA MET A 57 -0.28 22.52 -3.63
C MET A 57 -1.11 22.60 -2.35
N SER A 58 -2.39 22.26 -2.46
CA SER A 58 -3.29 22.09 -1.31
C SER A 58 -3.77 20.65 -1.26
N PHE A 59 -4.03 20.17 -0.03
CA PHE A 59 -4.52 18.81 0.21
C PHE A 59 -5.92 18.60 -0.34
N THR A 60 -6.26 17.34 -0.63
CA THR A 60 -7.57 17.00 -1.17
C THR A 60 -8.71 17.26 -0.17
N GLY A 61 -9.94 17.22 -0.67
CA GLY A 61 -11.14 17.40 0.14
C GLY A 61 -11.44 18.87 0.50
N SER A 62 -12.35 19.04 1.47
CA SER A 62 -12.78 20.35 1.94
C SER A 62 -12.82 20.37 3.47
N LYS A 63 -12.84 21.58 4.07
CA LYS A 63 -12.89 21.75 5.53
C LYS A 63 -14.11 21.10 6.20
N ASN A 64 -15.15 20.80 5.42
CA ASN A 64 -16.34 20.10 5.89
C ASN A 64 -16.10 18.60 6.05
N ASN A 65 -15.16 18.02 5.28
CA ASN A 65 -14.70 16.65 5.49
C ASN A 65 -13.70 16.64 6.65
N LYS A 66 -14.03 15.94 7.73
CA LYS A 66 -13.17 15.84 8.91
C LYS A 66 -11.88 15.08 8.61
N GLU A 67 -11.88 14.13 7.68
CA GLU A 67 -10.70 13.38 7.28
C GLU A 67 -9.64 14.27 6.61
N GLN A 68 -10.02 15.41 6.04
CA GLN A 68 -9.05 16.39 5.53
C GLN A 68 -8.07 16.86 6.61
N ARG A 69 -8.46 16.85 7.89
CA ARG A 69 -7.59 17.31 8.99
C ARG A 69 -6.31 16.49 9.11
N VAL A 70 -6.31 15.23 8.67
CA VAL A 70 -5.15 14.34 8.68
C VAL A 70 -4.62 14.03 7.29
N ALA A 71 -5.10 14.74 6.25
CA ALA A 71 -4.63 14.58 4.88
C ALA A 71 -3.12 14.82 4.76
N TYR A 72 -2.55 15.71 5.59
CA TYR A 72 -1.11 15.96 5.62
C TYR A 72 -0.26 14.72 5.97
N PHE A 73 -0.85 13.67 6.56
CA PHE A 73 -0.13 12.43 6.82
C PHE A 73 -0.11 11.52 5.59
N GLY A 74 -1.29 11.26 5.02
CA GLY A 74 -1.45 10.33 3.89
C GLY A 74 -1.07 10.92 2.53
N GLU A 75 -1.13 12.24 2.37
CA GLU A 75 -0.76 12.95 1.13
C GLU A 75 0.65 13.55 1.20
N ASP A 76 1.40 13.34 2.28
CA ASP A 76 2.79 13.73 2.34
C ASP A 76 3.63 12.95 1.33
N ILE A 77 4.43 13.67 0.54
CA ILE A 77 5.27 13.08 -0.50
C ILE A 77 6.35 12.18 0.09
N GLY A 78 6.84 12.49 1.30
CA GLY A 78 7.83 11.70 2.02
C GLY A 78 7.23 10.40 2.55
N MET A 79 6.01 10.43 3.08
CA MET A 79 5.30 9.25 3.54
C MET A 79 4.98 8.28 2.39
N ASN A 80 4.47 8.81 1.27
CA ASN A 80 4.24 7.99 0.07
C ASN A 80 5.55 7.44 -0.50
N SER A 81 6.62 8.25 -0.52
CA SER A 81 7.95 7.81 -0.92
C SER A 81 8.48 6.71 0.00
N HIS A 82 8.33 6.84 1.32
CA HIS A 82 8.73 5.82 2.28
C HIS A 82 8.00 4.50 2.02
N HIS A 83 6.68 4.55 1.84
CA HIS A 83 5.87 3.36 1.61
C HIS A 83 6.28 2.60 0.33
N VAL A 84 6.46 3.31 -0.79
CA VAL A 84 6.88 2.65 -2.05
C VAL A 84 8.30 2.10 -1.97
N HIS A 85 9.24 2.79 -1.33
CA HIS A 85 10.61 2.29 -1.17
C HIS A 85 10.65 1.08 -0.25
N TRP A 86 9.84 1.04 0.82
CA TRP A 86 9.71 -0.16 1.66
C TRP A 86 9.27 -1.37 0.83
N HIS A 87 8.29 -1.22 -0.06
CA HIS A 87 7.86 -2.30 -0.97
C HIS A 87 8.88 -2.64 -2.07
N MET A 88 9.80 -1.73 -2.40
CA MET A 88 10.93 -2.01 -3.31
C MET A 88 12.06 -2.74 -2.59
N ASP A 89 12.29 -2.46 -1.31
CA ASP A 89 13.25 -3.16 -0.44
C ASP A 89 12.75 -4.57 -0.09
N PHE A 90 11.45 -4.73 0.13
CA PHE A 90 10.81 -5.97 0.56
C PHE A 90 9.73 -6.49 -0.41
N PRO A 91 10.02 -6.70 -1.70
CA PRO A 91 9.00 -7.01 -2.68
C PRO A 91 8.31 -8.36 -2.41
N PHE A 92 6.97 -8.39 -2.49
CA PHE A 92 6.21 -9.63 -2.29
C PHE A 92 6.55 -10.71 -3.33
N TRP A 93 6.92 -10.32 -4.55
CA TRP A 93 7.24 -11.23 -5.67
C TRP A 93 8.71 -11.70 -5.70
N TRP A 94 9.49 -11.40 -4.65
CA TRP A 94 10.94 -11.63 -4.64
C TRP A 94 11.37 -13.10 -4.77
N HIS A 95 12.25 -13.42 -5.71
CA HIS A 95 12.84 -14.75 -5.88
C HIS A 95 14.37 -14.74 -5.85
N GLY A 96 14.98 -13.63 -5.42
CA GLY A 96 16.43 -13.50 -5.27
C GLY A 96 16.92 -14.05 -3.94
N ASP A 97 17.98 -13.45 -3.40
CA ASP A 97 18.57 -13.84 -2.13
C ASP A 97 17.59 -13.67 -0.96
N GLU A 98 17.73 -14.51 0.06
CA GLU A 98 16.83 -14.49 1.22
C GLU A 98 16.88 -13.13 1.93
N ILE A 99 15.69 -12.53 2.12
CA ILE A 99 15.53 -11.30 2.88
C ILE A 99 15.03 -11.68 4.28
N ASP A 100 15.89 -11.49 5.27
CA ASP A 100 15.64 -11.89 6.66
C ASP A 100 14.37 -11.24 7.22
N ARG A 101 13.51 -12.06 7.83
CA ARG A 101 12.28 -11.64 8.54
C ARG A 101 11.34 -10.73 7.74
N LYS A 102 11.29 -10.91 6.42
CA LYS A 102 10.50 -10.06 5.51
C LYS A 102 9.02 -10.00 5.87
N GLY A 103 8.41 -11.14 6.24
CA GLY A 103 7.02 -11.19 6.67
C GLY A 103 6.79 -10.45 7.99
N GLU A 104 7.68 -10.61 8.97
CA GLU A 104 7.58 -9.89 10.23
C GLU A 104 7.74 -8.37 10.03
N LEU A 105 8.69 -7.97 9.18
CA LEU A 105 8.88 -6.57 8.80
C LEU A 105 7.66 -6.00 8.07
N PHE A 106 6.99 -6.80 7.23
CA PHE A 106 5.71 -6.44 6.62
C PHE A 106 4.67 -6.10 7.68
N PHE A 107 4.46 -6.99 8.65
CA PHE A 107 3.52 -6.72 9.75
C PHE A 107 3.93 -5.45 10.51
N TRP A 108 5.19 -5.35 10.89
CA TRP A 108 5.66 -4.26 11.74
C TRP A 108 5.58 -2.90 11.05
N ALA A 109 5.99 -2.79 9.79
CA ALA A 109 5.94 -1.54 9.04
C ALA A 109 4.51 -1.02 8.92
N HIS A 110 3.57 -1.88 8.53
CA HIS A 110 2.16 -1.49 8.39
C HIS A 110 1.50 -1.22 9.74
N HIS A 111 1.83 -1.99 10.78
CA HIS A 111 1.37 -1.72 12.15
C HIS A 111 1.83 -0.33 12.63
N GLN A 112 3.10 0.02 12.43
CA GLN A 112 3.63 1.34 12.80
C GLN A 112 2.96 2.47 12.01
N LEU A 113 2.67 2.27 10.72
CA LEU A 113 1.92 3.24 9.92
C LEU A 113 0.50 3.45 10.46
N THR A 114 -0.21 2.39 10.82
CA THR A 114 -1.56 2.48 11.42
C THR A 114 -1.52 3.20 12.76
N VAL A 115 -0.63 2.83 13.67
CA VAL A 115 -0.50 3.47 15.00
C VAL A 115 -0.12 4.94 14.86
N ARG A 116 0.78 5.26 13.91
CA ARG A 116 1.15 6.65 13.66
C ARG A 116 -0.02 7.45 13.11
N PHE A 117 -0.78 6.90 12.18
CA PHE A 117 -1.98 7.55 11.66
C PHE A 117 -2.99 7.83 12.78
N ASP A 118 -3.26 6.86 13.65
CA ASP A 118 -4.14 7.06 14.81
C ASP A 118 -3.65 8.15 15.77
N ALA A 119 -2.33 8.32 15.94
CA ALA A 119 -1.78 9.42 16.72
C ALA A 119 -2.04 10.79 16.06
N GLU A 120 -1.96 10.89 14.72
CA GLU A 120 -2.33 12.10 13.98
C GLU A 120 -3.85 12.38 14.08
N ARG A 121 -4.68 11.32 14.03
CA ARG A 121 -6.14 11.41 14.26
C ARG A 121 -6.46 11.97 15.64
N LEU A 122 -5.83 11.42 16.68
CA LEU A 122 -5.99 11.89 18.05
C LEU A 122 -5.58 13.37 18.19
N SER A 123 -4.47 13.76 17.57
CA SER A 123 -3.98 15.15 17.54
C SER A 123 -4.96 16.12 16.87
N ASN A 124 -5.86 15.62 16.01
CA ASN A 124 -6.85 16.39 15.27
C ASN A 124 -8.30 16.18 15.76
N TYR A 125 -8.47 15.67 16.98
CA TYR A 125 -9.76 15.40 17.62
C TYR A 125 -10.65 14.45 16.81
N LEU A 126 -10.04 13.46 16.18
CA LEU A 126 -10.71 12.36 15.51
C LEU A 126 -10.57 11.09 16.34
N SER A 127 -11.58 10.22 16.29
CA SER A 127 -11.48 8.87 16.83
C SER A 127 -10.45 8.06 16.02
N PRO A 128 -9.83 7.00 16.61
CA PRO A 128 -9.04 6.04 15.86
C PRO A 128 -9.78 5.51 14.63
N ALA A 129 -9.02 5.07 13.62
CA ALA A 129 -9.59 4.47 12.42
C ALA A 129 -10.40 3.20 12.78
N ASP A 130 -11.55 3.03 12.15
CA ASP A 130 -12.35 1.81 12.27
C ASP A 130 -11.72 0.72 11.41
N GLU A 131 -11.85 -0.53 11.82
CA GLU A 131 -11.38 -1.68 11.04
C GLU A 131 -12.26 -1.86 9.79
N LEU A 132 -11.66 -2.43 8.74
CA LEU A 132 -12.38 -2.81 7.54
C LEU A 132 -13.14 -4.12 7.76
N TYR A 133 -14.39 -4.18 7.32
CA TYR A 133 -15.19 -5.40 7.34
C TYR A 133 -15.81 -5.63 5.95
N TRP A 134 -15.63 -6.82 5.38
CA TRP A 134 -16.11 -7.17 4.04
C TRP A 134 -17.64 -7.10 3.88
N ASP A 135 -18.39 -7.15 4.97
CA ASP A 135 -19.86 -7.09 5.01
C ASP A 135 -20.42 -5.73 5.46
N ARG A 136 -19.56 -4.73 5.68
CA ARG A 136 -19.98 -3.38 6.08
C ARG A 136 -19.59 -2.36 5.03
N ALA A 137 -20.34 -1.27 5.00
CA ALA A 137 -20.03 -0.14 4.15
C ALA A 137 -18.74 0.56 4.60
N ILE A 138 -17.89 0.93 3.64
CA ILE A 138 -16.75 1.82 3.85
C ILE A 138 -17.33 3.22 4.06
N LYS A 139 -17.32 3.68 5.32
CA LYS A 139 -17.93 4.96 5.72
C LYS A 139 -17.32 6.14 4.96
N GLU A 140 -15.99 6.22 4.96
CA GLU A 140 -15.25 7.33 4.36
C GLU A 140 -14.91 7.06 2.88
N GLY A 141 -15.49 7.87 2.00
CA GLY A 141 -15.14 7.94 0.59
C GLY A 141 -13.83 8.67 0.37
N PHE A 142 -13.39 8.73 -0.88
CA PHE A 142 -12.19 9.45 -1.27
C PHE A 142 -12.26 9.90 -2.72
N ALA A 143 -11.95 11.18 -2.95
CA ALA A 143 -11.80 11.77 -4.27
C ALA A 143 -10.34 12.23 -4.43
N PRO A 144 -9.50 11.48 -5.18
CA PRO A 144 -8.06 11.74 -5.22
C PRO A 144 -7.67 13.08 -5.84
N HIS A 145 -8.49 13.60 -6.78
CA HIS A 145 -8.16 14.79 -7.56
C HIS A 145 -6.75 14.75 -8.16
N THR A 146 -6.34 13.57 -8.64
CA THR A 146 -5.04 13.28 -9.24
C THR A 146 -5.25 12.64 -10.61
N ASN A 147 -4.27 12.77 -11.50
CA ASN A 147 -4.32 12.26 -12.87
C ASN A 147 -3.12 11.37 -13.15
N TYR A 148 -3.36 10.21 -13.76
CA TYR A 148 -2.28 9.49 -14.42
C TYR A 148 -1.69 10.35 -15.54
N LYS A 149 -0.38 10.20 -15.80
CA LYS A 149 0.23 10.84 -16.97
C LYS A 149 -0.47 10.39 -18.27
N TYR A 150 -0.74 9.09 -18.35
CA TYR A 150 -1.50 8.43 -19.39
C TYR A 150 -2.45 7.44 -18.69
N GLY A 151 -3.76 7.58 -18.88
CA GLY A 151 -4.77 6.75 -18.21
C GLY A 151 -6.01 7.49 -17.71
N GLY A 152 -5.93 8.82 -17.61
CA GLY A 152 -7.02 9.67 -17.15
C GLY A 152 -6.96 9.97 -15.65
N GLU A 153 -8.08 10.43 -15.11
CA GLU A 153 -8.22 10.77 -13.69
C GLU A 153 -8.32 9.50 -12.82
N PHE A 154 -7.77 9.56 -11.61
CA PHE A 154 -7.96 8.48 -10.65
C PHE A 154 -9.45 8.37 -10.27
N PRO A 155 -10.00 7.15 -10.17
CA PRO A 155 -11.40 6.96 -9.82
C PRO A 155 -11.69 7.45 -8.40
N THR A 156 -12.91 7.95 -8.19
CA THR A 156 -13.39 8.36 -6.88
C THR A 156 -14.21 7.25 -6.24
N ARG A 157 -14.20 7.16 -4.91
CA ARG A 157 -15.07 6.27 -4.13
C ARG A 157 -16.04 7.11 -3.30
N PRO A 158 -17.36 6.91 -3.42
CA PRO A 158 -18.33 7.63 -2.59
C PRO A 158 -18.31 7.14 -1.14
N ASP A 159 -18.79 7.99 -0.23
CA ASP A 159 -19.03 7.62 1.17
C ASP A 159 -20.05 6.47 1.28
N ASN A 160 -19.93 5.67 2.33
CA ASN A 160 -20.81 4.53 2.64
C ASN A 160 -20.96 3.52 1.50
N LYS A 161 -19.90 3.30 0.71
CA LYS A 161 -19.88 2.31 -0.36
C LYS A 161 -19.67 0.91 0.23
N ASN A 162 -20.54 -0.03 -0.13
CA ASN A 162 -20.33 -1.44 0.17
C ASN A 162 -19.29 -2.04 -0.79
N PHE A 163 -18.57 -3.06 -0.33
CA PHE A 163 -17.80 -3.91 -1.23
C PHE A 163 -18.72 -4.55 -2.28
N GLU A 164 -18.18 -4.68 -3.48
CA GLU A 164 -18.80 -5.34 -4.63
C GLU A 164 -17.76 -6.30 -5.21
N ASP A 165 -18.22 -7.39 -5.82
CA ASP A 165 -17.34 -8.30 -6.54
C ASP A 165 -16.65 -7.54 -7.70
N VAL A 166 -15.36 -7.80 -7.89
CA VAL A 166 -14.57 -7.17 -8.95
C VAL A 166 -14.19 -8.23 -9.98
N ASP A 167 -14.81 -8.14 -11.16
CA ASP A 167 -14.61 -9.09 -12.25
C ASP A 167 -13.12 -9.20 -12.62
N GLY A 168 -12.62 -10.44 -12.66
CA GLY A 168 -11.22 -10.73 -12.96
C GLY A 168 -10.24 -10.48 -11.81
N VAL A 169 -10.72 -10.04 -10.64
CA VAL A 169 -9.89 -9.82 -9.44
C VAL A 169 -10.31 -10.77 -8.31
N ALA A 170 -11.42 -10.50 -7.65
CA ALA A 170 -11.89 -11.31 -6.52
C ALA A 170 -13.37 -11.08 -6.23
N ARG A 171 -14.02 -12.08 -5.63
CA ARG A 171 -15.35 -11.94 -5.04
C ARG A 171 -15.21 -11.70 -3.54
N ILE A 172 -16.17 -11.01 -2.94
CA ILE A 172 -16.22 -10.76 -1.49
C ILE A 172 -16.21 -12.08 -0.71
N ARG A 173 -16.86 -13.11 -1.25
CA ARG A 173 -16.85 -14.45 -0.65
C ARG A 173 -15.43 -15.00 -0.52
N ASP A 174 -14.62 -14.82 -1.56
CA ASP A 174 -13.26 -15.34 -1.62
C ASP A 174 -12.38 -14.60 -0.59
N MET A 175 -12.55 -13.28 -0.42
CA MET A 175 -11.87 -12.50 0.64
C MET A 175 -12.18 -13.01 2.05
N LYS A 176 -13.46 -13.28 2.33
CA LYS A 176 -13.89 -13.83 3.62
C LYS A 176 -13.36 -15.24 3.87
N GLU A 177 -13.28 -16.08 2.84
CA GLU A 177 -12.70 -17.41 2.93
C GLU A 177 -11.19 -17.33 3.24
N MET A 178 -10.44 -16.44 2.58
CA MET A 178 -9.01 -16.21 2.88
C MET A 178 -8.81 -15.73 4.31
N GLU A 179 -9.58 -14.74 4.77
CA GLU A 179 -9.52 -14.25 6.15
C GLU A 179 -9.84 -15.37 7.16
N SER A 180 -10.86 -16.19 6.90
CA SER A 180 -11.22 -17.31 7.77
C SER A 180 -10.08 -18.32 7.90
N ARG A 181 -9.43 -18.70 6.78
CA ARG A 181 -8.30 -19.65 6.79
C ARG A 181 -7.12 -19.11 7.60
N ILE A 182 -6.83 -17.82 7.49
CA ILE A 182 -5.78 -17.16 8.29
C ILE A 182 -6.15 -17.17 9.78
N ARG A 183 -7.40 -16.84 10.14
CA ARG A 183 -7.88 -16.89 11.53
C ARG A 183 -7.83 -18.31 12.11
N ASP A 184 -8.19 -19.32 11.31
CA ASP A 184 -8.12 -20.72 11.71
C ASP A 184 -6.67 -21.15 11.95
N ALA A 185 -5.73 -20.77 11.08
CA ALA A 185 -4.30 -21.05 11.29
C ALA A 185 -3.77 -20.43 12.60
N ILE A 186 -4.13 -19.18 12.89
CA ILE A 186 -3.80 -18.50 14.15
C ILE A 186 -4.39 -19.27 15.34
N ALA A 187 -5.65 -19.68 15.26
CA ALA A 187 -6.32 -20.40 16.34
C ALA A 187 -5.76 -21.81 16.59
N HIS A 188 -5.29 -22.48 15.52
CA HIS A 188 -4.66 -23.78 15.62
C HIS A 188 -3.21 -23.74 16.11
N GLY A 189 -2.52 -22.60 15.93
CA GLY A 189 -1.09 -22.46 16.20
C GLY A 189 -0.20 -23.05 15.11
N TYR A 190 -0.74 -23.31 13.90
CA TYR A 190 0.05 -23.77 12.76
C TYR A 190 -0.56 -23.32 11.41
N VAL A 191 0.26 -23.30 10.35
CA VAL A 191 -0.18 -23.13 8.97
C VAL A 191 -0.04 -24.43 8.17
N ASP A 192 -0.92 -24.63 7.19
CA ASP A 192 -0.99 -25.80 6.32
C ASP A 192 -0.11 -25.63 5.07
N LYS A 193 0.82 -26.56 4.86
CA LYS A 193 1.58 -26.65 3.61
C LYS A 193 0.78 -27.32 2.50
N ALA A 194 1.21 -27.15 1.26
CA ALA A 194 0.60 -27.77 0.09
C ALA A 194 0.61 -29.32 0.12
N ASP A 195 1.53 -29.93 0.86
CA ASP A 195 1.62 -31.39 1.03
C ASP A 195 0.76 -31.94 2.17
N GLY A 196 0.01 -31.07 2.88
CA GLY A 196 -0.82 -31.42 4.02
C GLY A 196 -0.08 -31.52 5.35
N SER A 197 1.23 -31.27 5.39
CA SER A 197 1.96 -31.09 6.65
C SER A 197 1.76 -29.69 7.24
N HIS A 198 2.12 -29.51 8.50
CA HIS A 198 1.94 -28.26 9.23
C HIS A 198 3.27 -27.57 9.55
N VAL A 199 3.29 -26.24 9.56
CA VAL A 199 4.35 -25.41 10.16
C VAL A 199 3.82 -24.81 11.43
N ASP A 200 4.46 -25.13 12.55
CA ASP A 200 4.15 -24.51 13.85
C ASP A 200 4.44 -23.00 13.81
N ILE A 201 3.51 -22.20 14.33
CA ILE A 201 3.64 -20.74 14.42
C ILE A 201 3.58 -20.24 15.87
N ASP A 202 3.48 -21.11 16.88
CA ASP A 202 3.58 -20.72 18.30
C ASP A 202 5.06 -20.67 18.74
N ASN A 203 5.85 -19.90 17.98
CA ASN A 203 7.30 -19.73 18.17
C ASN A 203 7.79 -18.37 17.62
N ASP A 204 9.08 -18.09 17.78
CA ASP A 204 9.68 -16.80 17.42
C ASP A 204 9.63 -16.48 15.91
N HIS A 205 9.34 -17.45 15.04
CA HIS A 205 9.23 -17.28 13.58
C HIS A 205 7.79 -17.33 13.06
N GLY A 206 6.83 -17.51 13.96
CA GLY A 206 5.42 -17.66 13.61
C GLY A 206 4.85 -16.43 12.91
N ILE A 207 5.21 -15.23 13.39
CA ILE A 207 4.75 -13.97 12.80
C ILE A 207 5.28 -13.78 11.38
N ASP A 208 6.53 -14.16 11.11
CA ASP A 208 7.12 -14.06 9.78
C ASP A 208 6.40 -14.97 8.78
N THR A 209 6.15 -16.22 9.20
CA THR A 209 5.42 -17.22 8.41
C THR A 209 3.98 -16.79 8.15
N LEU A 210 3.28 -16.32 9.19
CA LEU A 210 1.89 -15.89 9.10
C LEU A 210 1.74 -14.67 8.19
N SER A 211 2.60 -13.67 8.37
CA SER A 211 2.60 -12.47 7.55
C SER A 211 2.97 -12.75 6.11
N ALA A 212 3.89 -13.68 5.84
CA ALA A 212 4.16 -14.14 4.48
C ALA A 212 2.94 -14.77 3.81
N ALA A 213 2.04 -15.41 4.57
CA ALA A 213 0.78 -15.96 4.08
C ALA A 213 -0.36 -14.90 3.94
N ILE A 214 -0.28 -13.77 4.64
CA ILE A 214 -1.24 -12.65 4.55
C ILE A 214 -0.91 -11.72 3.39
N ASP A 215 0.36 -11.30 3.31
CA ASP A 215 0.93 -10.56 2.17
C ASP A 215 0.97 -11.45 0.92
N SER A 216 1.07 -12.76 1.13
CA SER A 216 1.19 -13.78 0.07
C SER A 216 2.37 -13.55 -0.85
N SER A 217 3.48 -13.22 -0.20
CA SER A 217 4.75 -13.20 -0.87
C SER A 217 5.18 -14.58 -1.34
N THR A 218 6.23 -14.64 -2.14
CA THR A 218 6.88 -15.89 -2.58
C THR A 218 7.32 -16.79 -1.43
N SER A 219 7.48 -16.25 -0.21
CA SER A 219 7.75 -16.98 1.03
C SER A 219 6.52 -17.66 1.64
N SER A 220 5.32 -17.43 1.10
CA SER A 220 4.09 -18.09 1.56
C SER A 220 4.20 -19.61 1.40
N VAL A 221 3.91 -20.34 2.47
CA VAL A 221 4.02 -21.80 2.51
C VAL A 221 2.98 -22.52 1.66
N ASN A 222 1.86 -21.85 1.36
CA ASN A 222 0.74 -22.41 0.60
C ASN A 222 -0.15 -21.30 0.00
N PRO A 223 0.35 -20.54 -0.99
CA PRO A 223 -0.38 -19.41 -1.58
C PRO A 223 -1.69 -19.84 -2.26
N SER A 224 -1.79 -21.09 -2.74
CA SER A 224 -3.04 -21.60 -3.32
C SER A 224 -4.15 -21.78 -2.27
N TYR A 225 -3.81 -21.99 -1.00
CA TYR A 225 -4.76 -22.15 0.08
C TYR A 225 -5.03 -20.82 0.81
N TYR A 226 -3.99 -20.09 1.18
CA TYR A 226 -4.15 -18.82 1.91
C TYR A 226 -4.49 -17.63 1.01
N GLY A 227 -4.26 -17.77 -0.31
CA GLY A 227 -4.59 -16.75 -1.31
C GLY A 227 -3.63 -15.58 -1.27
N SER A 228 -4.15 -14.36 -1.41
CA SER A 228 -3.44 -13.06 -1.26
C SER A 228 -4.42 -12.06 -0.66
N LEU A 229 -4.55 -12.09 0.67
CA LEU A 229 -5.58 -11.32 1.35
C LEU A 229 -5.29 -9.81 1.32
N HIS A 230 -4.02 -9.44 1.43
CA HIS A 230 -3.59 -8.04 1.50
C HIS A 230 -3.48 -7.35 0.13
N ASN A 231 -2.84 -7.99 -0.87
CA ASN A 231 -2.64 -7.41 -2.21
C ASN A 231 -3.89 -7.52 -3.08
#